data_AF-A0A3C0CS07-F1
#
_entry.id   AF-A0A3C0CS07-F1
#
_cell.length_a   1.000
_cell.length_b   1.000
_cell.length_c   1.000
_cell.angle_alpha   90.00
_cell.angle_beta   90.00
_cell.angle_gamma   90.00
#
_symmetry.space_group_name_H-M   'P 1'
#
loop_
_entity.id
_entity.type
_entity.pdbx_description
1 polymer ?
#
loop_
_entity_poly.entity_id
_entity_poly.type
_entity_poly.pdbx_seq_one_letter_code
_entity_poly.pdbx_strand_id
1 'polypeptide(L)' 'GEHPAATFDIECSKGTYIRTLCADIGSALGCGGHMSSLVRLAVGRFALE' A
#
# COMPACT_ATOMS: atom_id res chain seq x y z
N GLY A 1 16.78 0.13 -9.42
CA GLY A 1 17.43 -1.20 -9.45
C GLY A 1 16.40 -2.25 -9.12
N GLU A 2 16.71 -3.54 -9.28
CA GLU A 2 15.86 -4.60 -8.71
C GLU A 2 15.94 -4.50 -7.19
N HIS A 3 14.93 -3.86 -6.60
CA HIS A 3 14.70 -3.89 -5.16
C HIS A 3 13.67 -4.99 -4.88
N PRO A 4 13.74 -5.67 -3.72
CA PRO A 4 12.68 -6.58 -3.30
C PRO A 4 11.32 -5.87 -3.36
N ALA A 5 10.32 -6.56 -3.89
CA ALA A 5 8.95 -6.06 -4.03
C ALA A 5 7.99 -6.95 -3.23
N ALA A 6 6.97 -6.31 -2.65
CA ALA A 6 5.86 -6.98 -1.98
C ALA A 6 4.53 -6.41 -2.48
N THR A 7 3.54 -7.27 -2.64
CA THR A 7 2.17 -6.89 -3.03
C THR A 7 1.21 -7.46 -2.00
N PHE A 8 0.27 -6.64 -1.56
CA PHE A 8 -0.71 -6.99 -0.54
C PHE A 8 -2.00 -6.19 -0.75
N ASP A 9 -3.12 -6.78 -0.35
CA ASP A 9 -4.41 -6.13 -0.32
C ASP A 9 -4.66 -5.46 1.03
N ILE A 10 -5.39 -4.35 1.02
CA ILE A 10 -5.67 -3.56 2.22
C ILE A 10 -7.14 -3.17 2.26
N GLU A 11 -7.78 -3.46 3.38
CA GLU A 11 -9.00 -2.78 3.81
C GLU A 11 -8.61 -1.64 4.76
N CYS A 12 -9.04 -0.42 4.47
CA CYS A 12 -8.73 0.74 5.28
C CYS A 12 -9.90 1.71 5.41
N SER A 13 -9.89 2.49 6.49
CA SER A 13 -10.85 3.57 6.68
C SER A 13 -10.57 4.76 5.75
N LYS A 14 -11.53 5.69 5.66
CA LYS A 14 -11.33 6.93 4.91
C LYS A 14 -10.15 7.73 5.49
N GLY A 15 -9.32 8.29 4.62
CA GLY A 15 -8.18 9.11 5.02
C GLY A 15 -6.88 8.35 5.28
N THR A 16 -6.86 7.02 5.13
CA THR A 16 -5.60 6.26 5.15
C THR A 16 -4.77 6.57 3.90
N TYR A 17 -3.49 6.93 4.12
CA TYR A 17 -2.53 7.17 3.05
C TYR A 17 -1.67 5.93 2.82
N ILE A 18 -1.96 5.16 1.76
CA ILE A 18 -1.21 3.92 1.44
C ILE A 18 0.29 4.18 1.26
N ARG A 19 0.66 5.35 0.71
CA ARG A 19 2.08 5.75 0.57
C ARG A 19 2.81 5.83 1.92
N THR A 20 2.16 6.38 2.94
CA THR A 20 2.73 6.46 4.30
C THR A 20 2.86 5.08 4.90
N LEU A 21 1.83 4.24 4.75
CA LEU A 21 1.87 2.84 5.21
C LEU A 21 3.04 2.06 4.58
N CYS A 22 3.30 2.20 3.28
CA CYS A 22 4.46 1.58 2.64
C CYS A 22 5.81 2.06 3.24
N ALA A 23 5.91 3.36 3.56
CA ALA A 23 7.10 3.91 4.20
C ALA A 23 7.27 3.38 5.63
N ASP A 24 6.19 3.32 6.40
CA ASP A 24 6.17 2.83 7.78
C ASP A 24 6.54 1.34 7.84
N ILE A 25 6.02 0.52 6.92
CA ILE A 25 6.40 -0.91 6.79
C ILE A 25 7.90 -1.03 6.51
N GLY A 26 8.41 -0.26 5.55
CA GLY A 26 9.84 -0.25 5.22
C GLY A 26 10.72 0.21 6.40
N SER A 27 10.25 1.19 7.18
CA SER A 27 10.90 1.64 8.41
C SER A 27 10.93 0.54 9.47
N ALA A 28 9.80 -0.14 9.69
CA ALA A 28 9.69 -1.26 10.63
C ALA A 28 10.59 -2.45 10.26
N LEU A 29 10.84 -2.66 8.96
CA LEU A 29 11.78 -3.67 8.45
C LEU A 29 13.25 -3.21 8.44
N GLY A 30 13.52 -1.93 8.71
CA GLY A 30 14.89 -1.38 8.74
C GLY A 30 15.55 -1.18 7.38
N CYS A 31 14.82 -1.31 6.27
CA CYS A 31 15.35 -1.15 4.90
C CYS A 31 14.79 0.06 4.15
N GLY A 32 13.76 0.72 4.69
CA GLY A 32 12.98 1.71 3.97
C GLY A 32 12.03 1.06 2.95
N GLY A 33 11.04 1.84 2.50
CA GLY A 33 10.01 1.33 1.59
C GLY A 33 9.31 2.48 0.88
N HIS A 34 8.89 2.24 -0.35
CA HIS A 34 8.09 3.19 -1.11
C HIS A 34 7.04 2.43 -1.93
N MET A 35 5.92 3.08 -2.19
CA MET A 35 4.85 2.54 -3.01
C MET A 35 5.27 2.58 -4.48
N SER A 36 5.30 1.43 -5.15
CA SER A 36 5.61 1.31 -6.58
C SER A 36 4.36 1.27 -7.47
N SER A 37 3.27 0.70 -6.97
CA SER A 37 1.96 0.62 -7.66
C SER A 37 0.82 0.63 -6.65
N LEU A 38 -0.35 1.11 -7.06
CA LEU A 38 -1.58 1.09 -6.28
C LEU A 38 -2.79 0.97 -7.19
N VAL A 39 -3.65 0.00 -6.89
CA VAL A 39 -4.98 -0.14 -7.51
C VAL A 39 -6.02 -0.10 -6.39
N ARG A 40 -7.02 0.77 -6.51
CA ARG A 40 -8.13 0.82 -5.58
C ARG A 40 -9.25 -0.08 -6.10
N LEU A 41 -9.39 -1.27 -5.51
CA LEU A 41 -10.36 -2.29 -5.92
C LEU A 41 -11.80 -1.92 -5.57
N ALA A 42 -12.03 -1.23 -4.44
CA ALA A 42 -13.35 -0.86 -3.99
C ALA A 42 -13.40 0.43 -3.16
N VAL A 43 -14.59 1.04 -3.06
CA VAL A 43 -14.95 2.11 -2.13
C VAL A 43 -16.34 1.82 -1.56
N GLY A 44 -16.40 1.36 -0.31
CA GLY A 44 -17.65 0.89 0.29
C GLY A 44 -18.28 -0.20 -0.57
N ARG A 45 -19.51 0.00 -1.05
CA ARG A 45 -20.24 -0.96 -1.87
C ARG A 45 -19.89 -0.97 -3.37
N PHE A 46 -19.00 -0.07 -3.81
CA PHE A 46 -18.65 0.06 -5.23
C PHE A 46 -17.32 -0.65 -5.47
N ALA A 47 -17.32 -1.69 -6.31
CA ALA A 47 -16.14 -2.41 -6.73
C ALA A 47 -15.75 -2.03 -8.18
N LEU A 48 -14.54 -2.38 -8.58
CA LEU A 48 -14.05 -2.20 -9.95
C LEU A 48 -14.69 -3.18 -10.95
N GLU A 49 -15.35 -4.23 -10.45
CA GLU A 49 -16.10 -5.26 -11.18
C GLU A 49 -17.61 -5.06 -11.10
#